data_AF-A0A2H9LAI5-F1
#
_entry.id   AF-A0A2H9LAI5-F1
#
_cell.length_a   1.000
_cell.length_b   1.000
_cell.length_c   1.000
_cell.angle_alpha   90.00
_cell.angle_beta   90.00
_cell.angle_gamma   90.00
#
_symmetry.space_group_name_H-M   'P 1'
#
loop_
_entity.id
_entity.type
_entity.pdbx_description
1 polymer ?
#
loop_
_entity_poly.entity_id
_entity_poly.type
_entity_poly.pdbx_seq_one_letter_code
_entity_poly.pdbx_strand_id
1 'polypeptide(L)'
;MGRIQGEEEKMKAGICPICGGKMADRSVDVADNINGKLVIIRGVSAEVCARCGERLYSSEEMKKMEKLREKIQYNLVKPITVEEVSVFAA
;
A
#
# COMPACT_ATOMS: atom_id res chain seq x y z
N MET A 1 -8.89 -31.48 -25.49
CA MET A 1 -8.29 -31.84 -24.18
C MET A 1 -6.84 -31.40 -24.17
N GLY A 2 -6.57 -30.14 -23.83
CA GLY A 2 -5.22 -29.68 -23.49
C GLY A 2 -5.29 -29.20 -22.05
N ARG A 3 -4.76 -30.00 -21.11
CA ARG A 3 -4.63 -29.59 -19.72
C ARG A 3 -3.51 -28.55 -19.69
N ILE A 4 -3.87 -27.27 -19.67
CA ILE A 4 -2.98 -26.23 -19.17
C ILE A 4 -2.83 -26.51 -17.66
N GLN A 5 -1.83 -27.31 -17.31
CA GLN A 5 -1.40 -27.41 -15.92
C GLN A 5 -0.79 -26.05 -15.59
N GLY A 6 -1.57 -25.24 -14.88
CA GLY A 6 -1.09 -24.01 -14.26
C GLY A 6 0.00 -24.38 -13.27
N GLU A 7 1.24 -24.18 -13.69
CA GLU A 7 2.37 -24.15 -12.78
C GLU A 7 2.22 -22.86 -11.98
N GLU A 8 1.67 -22.99 -10.77
CA GLU A 8 1.80 -21.99 -9.72
C GLU A 8 3.29 -21.76 -9.46
N GLU A 9 3.88 -20.79 -10.16
CA GLU A 9 5.17 -20.23 -9.81
C GLU A 9 5.04 -19.67 -8.39
N LYS A 10 5.46 -20.47 -7.40
CA LYS A 10 5.61 -20.07 -6.01
C LYS A 10 6.53 -18.84 -5.96
N MET A 11 5.94 -17.64 -5.84
CA MET A 11 6.66 -16.47 -5.35
C MET A 11 7.38 -16.90 -4.06
N LYS A 12 8.70 -16.80 -4.02
CA LYS A 12 9.47 -17.05 -2.80
C LYS A 12 8.99 -16.06 -1.73
N ALA A 13 8.22 -16.54 -0.77
CA ALA A 13 7.76 -15.74 0.36
C ALA A 13 8.97 -15.07 1.03
N GLY A 14 8.87 -13.77 1.32
CA GLY A 14 9.92 -12.99 1.97
C GLY A 14 11.05 -12.48 1.06
N ILE A 15 10.96 -12.62 -0.27
CA ILE A 15 11.93 -12.09 -1.24
C ILE A 15 11.28 -11.02 -2.11
N CYS A 16 11.95 -9.87 -2.23
CA CYS A 16 11.50 -8.74 -3.03
C CYS A 16 11.46 -9.10 -4.52
N PRO A 17 10.33 -8.97 -5.21
CA PRO A 17 10.22 -9.28 -6.64
C PRO A 17 10.95 -8.28 -7.52
N ILE A 18 11.26 -7.08 -7.00
CA ILE A 18 11.91 -6.00 -7.77
C ILE A 18 13.43 -6.12 -7.78
N CYS A 19 14.04 -6.55 -6.67
CA CYS A 19 15.49 -6.61 -6.57
C CYS A 19 16.05 -7.95 -6.06
N GLY A 20 15.23 -8.81 -5.45
CA GLY A 20 15.68 -10.05 -4.78
C GLY A 20 16.17 -9.87 -3.35
N GLY A 21 16.00 -8.68 -2.75
CA GLY A 21 16.35 -8.41 -1.34
C GLY A 21 15.37 -9.07 -0.35
N LYS A 22 15.75 -9.17 0.92
CA LYS A 22 14.86 -9.67 1.98
C LYS A 22 13.73 -8.68 2.27
N MET A 23 12.52 -9.21 2.43
CA MET A 23 11.34 -8.48 2.88
C MET A 23 11.22 -8.57 4.41
N ALA A 24 10.62 -7.56 5.02
CA ALA A 24 10.31 -7.54 6.46
C ALA A 24 8.95 -6.86 6.69
N ASP A 25 8.13 -7.45 7.56
CA ASP A 25 6.86 -6.84 7.96
C ASP A 25 7.08 -5.51 8.67
N ARG A 26 6.35 -4.48 8.24
CA ARG A 26 6.36 -3.14 8.82
C ARG A 26 4.96 -2.55 8.79
N SER A 27 4.72 -1.65 9.74
CA SER A 27 3.59 -0.73 9.70
C SER A 27 4.06 0.55 8.99
N VAL A 28 3.38 0.94 7.92
CA VAL A 28 3.75 2.08 7.08
C VAL A 28 2.59 3.06 6.93
N ASP A 29 2.95 4.32 6.67
CA ASP A 29 1.97 5.34 6.29
C ASP A 29 1.93 5.44 4.75
N VAL A 30 0.70 5.53 4.22
CA VAL A 30 0.40 5.64 2.78
C VAL A 30 -0.20 7.01 2.53
N ALA A 31 0.45 7.80 1.68
CA ALA A 31 -0.02 9.12 1.28
C ALA A 31 -0.72 9.04 -0.08
N ASP A 32 -1.94 9.58 -0.14
CA ASP A 32 -2.76 9.66 -1.35
C ASP A 32 -3.22 11.11 -1.59
N ASN A 33 -3.50 11.44 -2.85
CA ASN A 33 -4.21 12.66 -3.21
C ASN A 33 -5.66 12.30 -3.54
N ILE A 34 -6.61 12.74 -2.72
CA ILE A 34 -8.04 12.47 -2.88
C ILE A 34 -8.79 13.80 -2.86
N ASN A 35 -9.56 14.09 -3.92
CA ASN A 35 -10.31 15.35 -4.06
C ASN A 35 -9.46 16.62 -3.80
N GLY A 36 -8.20 16.61 -4.28
CA GLY A 36 -7.27 17.73 -4.12
C GLY A 36 -6.69 17.90 -2.71
N LYS A 37 -6.89 16.93 -1.80
CA LYS A 37 -6.30 16.92 -0.45
C LYS A 37 -5.26 15.82 -0.33
N LEU A 38 -4.16 16.13 0.36
CA LEU A 38 -3.22 15.12 0.84
C LEU A 38 -3.87 14.35 2.00
N VAL A 39 -4.01 13.04 1.82
CA VAL A 39 -4.59 12.11 2.78
C VAL A 39 -3.52 11.11 3.19
N ILE A 40 -3.30 10.94 4.50
CA ILE A 40 -2.34 9.97 5.03
C ILE A 40 -3.11 8.86 5.74
N ILE A 41 -3.10 7.65 5.17
CA ILE A 41 -3.62 6.43 5.80
C ILE A 41 -2.49 5.85 6.65
N ARG A 42 -2.67 5.89 7.97
CA ARG A 42 -1.64 5.48 8.91
C ARG A 42 -1.71 4.00 9.25
N GLY A 43 -0.54 3.41 9.50
CA GLY A 43 -0.42 2.11 10.13
C GLY A 43 -0.79 0.91 9.25
N VAL A 44 -0.70 1.04 7.93
CA VAL A 44 -0.98 -0.03 6.98
C VAL A 44 0.07 -1.13 7.11
N SER A 45 -0.35 -2.39 7.17
CA SER A 45 0.59 -3.52 7.23
C SER A 45 1.18 -3.81 5.85
N ALA A 46 2.50 -3.90 5.75
CA ALA A 46 3.20 -4.18 4.50
C ALA A 46 4.49 -4.96 4.74
N GLU A 47 4.85 -5.80 3.78
CA GLU A 47 6.21 -6.32 3.66
C GLU A 47 7.07 -5.26 2.94
N VAL A 48 8.12 -4.78 3.59
CA VAL A 48 9.02 -3.75 3.03
C VAL A 48 10.40 -4.34 2.76
N CYS A 49 10.91 -4.16 1.54
CA CYS A 49 12.25 -4.58 1.19
C CYS A 49 13.28 -3.77 1.98
N ALA A 50 14.13 -4.46 2.76
CA ALA A 50 15.18 -3.82 3.54
C ALA A 50 16.28 -3.17 2.68
N ARG A 51 16.31 -3.44 1.37
CA ARG A 51 17.33 -2.92 0.45
C ARG A 51 16.82 -1.78 -0.44
N CYS A 52 15.70 -1.97 -1.16
CA CYS A 52 15.20 -0.96 -2.10
C CYS A 52 13.95 -0.21 -1.62
N GLY A 53 13.36 -0.60 -0.48
CA GLY A 53 12.17 0.06 0.07
C GLY A 53 10.84 -0.31 -0.60
N GLU A 54 10.85 -1.23 -1.57
CA GLU A 54 9.63 -1.76 -2.20
C GLU A 54 8.64 -2.26 -1.15
N ARG A 55 7.34 -1.97 -1.35
CA ARG A 55 6.29 -2.31 -0.40
C ARG A 55 5.30 -3.27 -1.05
N LEU A 56 5.11 -4.43 -0.45
CA LEU A 56 4.05 -5.37 -0.83
C LEU A 56 2.96 -5.35 0.23
N TYR A 57 1.72 -5.23 -0.23
CA TYR A 57 0.53 -5.27 0.62
C TYR A 57 -0.25 -6.55 0.34
N SER A 58 -0.82 -7.15 1.38
CA SER A 58 -1.73 -8.27 1.18
C SER A 58 -2.99 -7.83 0.43
N SER A 59 -3.68 -8.78 -0.18
CA SER A 59 -4.96 -8.51 -0.84
C SER A 59 -6.01 -7.98 0.14
N GLU A 60 -5.93 -8.34 1.41
CA GLU A 60 -6.79 -7.83 2.47
C GLU A 60 -6.50 -6.36 2.80
N GLU A 61 -5.22 -5.99 2.96
CA GLU A 61 -4.81 -4.62 3.23
C GLU A 61 -5.15 -3.70 2.04
N MET A 62 -4.93 -4.17 0.81
CA MET A 62 -5.36 -3.46 -0.40
C MET A 62 -6.87 -3.18 -0.41
N LYS A 63 -7.70 -4.18 -0.09
CA LYS A 63 -9.17 -4.01 -0.01
C LYS A 63 -9.59 -3.04 1.11
N LYS A 64 -8.92 -3.06 2.26
CA LYS A 64 -9.18 -2.12 3.36
C LYS A 64 -8.87 -0.69 2.93
N MET A 65 -7.71 -0.47 2.30
CA MET A 65 -7.32 0.84 1.79
C MET A 65 -8.30 1.33 0.72
N GLU A 66 -8.68 0.49 -0.23
CA GLU A 66 -9.64 0.84 -1.29
C GLU A 66 -10.99 1.30 -0.71
N LYS A 67 -11.57 0.52 0.22
CA LYS A 67 -12.82 0.90 0.90
C LYS A 67 -12.69 2.19 1.70
N LEU A 68 -11.52 2.43 2.31
CA LEU A 68 -11.28 3.66 3.05
C LEU A 68 -11.17 4.86 2.10
N ARG A 69 -10.47 4.71 0.96
CA ARG A 69 -10.38 5.73 -0.09
C ARG A 69 -11.75 6.12 -0.61
N GLU A 70 -12.62 5.16 -0.88
CA GLU A 70 -14.01 5.40 -1.30
C GLU A 70 -14.78 6.21 -0.24
N LYS A 71 -14.71 5.79 1.03
CA LYS A 71 -15.36 6.53 2.12
C LYS A 71 -14.82 7.95 2.26
N ILE A 72 -13.52 8.17 2.10
CA ILE A 72 -12.91 9.50 2.15
C ILE A 72 -13.38 10.34 0.96
N GLN A 73 -13.43 9.78 -0.25
CA GLN A 73 -13.90 10.45 -1.45
C GLN A 73 -15.33 10.99 -1.31
N TYR A 74 -16.20 10.24 -0.63
CA TYR A 74 -17.59 10.64 -0.36
C TYR A 74 -17.80 11.30 1.01
N ASN A 75 -16.72 11.71 1.69
CA ASN A 75 -16.75 12.35 3.03
C ASN A 75 -17.55 11.54 4.09
N LEU A 76 -17.56 10.22 3.99
CA LEU A 76 -18.26 9.30 4.90
C LEU A 76 -17.46 8.98 6.17
N VAL A 77 -16.22 9.45 6.25
CA VAL A 77 -15.34 9.31 7.42
C VAL A 77 -14.66 10.64 7.72
N LYS A 78 -14.43 10.91 9.00
CA LYS A 78 -13.67 12.09 9.45
C LYS A 78 -12.20 11.70 9.71
N PRO A 79 -11.25 12.59 9.40
CA PRO A 79 -9.84 12.37 9.72
C PRO A 79 -9.61 12.36 11.23
N ILE A 80 -8.57 11.64 11.67
CA ILE A 80 -8.11 11.64 13.07
C ILE A 80 -7.45 12.98 13.40
N THR A 81 -6.61 13.47 12.49
CA THR A 81 -5.94 14.77 12.58
C THR A 81 -5.99 15.48 11.23
N VAL A 82 -6.04 16.81 11.27
CA VAL A 82 -5.90 17.67 10.09
C VAL A 82 -4.81 18.67 10.41
N GLU A 83 -3.80 18.70 9.56
CA GLU A 83 -2.64 19.58 9.70
C GLU A 83 -2.52 20.44 8.44
N GLU A 84 -2.14 21.70 8.61
CA GLU A 84 -1.81 22.59 7.51
C GLU A 84 -0.37 22.32 7.06
N VAL A 85 -0.19 22.08 5.76
CA VAL A 85 1.13 21.75 5.18
C VAL A 85 1.47 22.80 4.13
N SER A 86 2.60 23.49 4.30
CA SER A 86 3.12 24.41 3.30
C SER A 86 3.69 23.64 2.11
N VAL A 87 3.21 23.94 0.91
CA VAL A 87 3.66 23.32 -0.35
C VAL A 87 4.40 24.37 -1.17
N PHE A 88 5.64 24.07 -1.55
CA PHE A 88 6.48 24.94 -2.35
C PHE A 88 6.70 24.31 -3.74
N ALA A 89 6.60 25.10 -4.80
CA ALA A 89 7.00 24.72 -6.15
C ALA A 89 8.37 25.34 -6.47
N ALA A 90 9.18 24.65 -7.27
CA ALA A 90 10.50 25.11 -7.72
C ALA A 90 10.43 25.70 -9.13
#